data_AF-A0A844FQJ9-F1
#
_entry.id   AF-A0A844FQJ9-F1
#
_cell.length_a   1.000
_cell.length_b   1.000
_cell.length_c   1.000
_cell.angle_alpha   90.00
_cell.angle_beta   90.00
_cell.angle_gamma   90.00
#
_symmetry.space_group_name_H-M   'P 1'
#
loop_
_entity.id
_entity.type
_entity.pdbx_description
1 polymer ?
#
loop_
_entity_poly.entity_id
_entity_poly.type
_entity_poly.pdbx_seq_one_letter_code
_entity_poly.pdbx_strand_id
1 'polypeptide(L)' 'AALDERWYMHPVWRTLNDLQLHYLDDKVSVTLIIGDAVHQPPQCLASQLKALASDIEWLGHVEVMFITRAASSAMR' A
#
# COMPACT_ATOMS: atom_id res chain seq x y z
N ALA A 1 4.93 -2.12 13.49
CA ALA A 1 4.80 -3.37 14.28
C ALA A 1 3.70 -4.27 13.72
N ALA A 2 2.41 -3.99 13.94
CA ALA A 2 1.34 -4.90 13.51
C ALA A 2 1.28 -5.09 11.97
N LEU A 3 1.26 -4.01 11.19
CA LEU A 3 1.26 -4.10 9.72
C LEU A 3 2.54 -4.73 9.17
N ASP A 4 3.70 -4.41 9.76
CA ASP A 4 4.97 -5.06 9.40
C ASP A 4 4.86 -6.58 9.52
N GLU A 5 4.36 -7.09 10.65
CA GLU A 5 4.24 -8.53 10.88
C GLU A 5 3.37 -9.24 9.82
N ARG A 6 2.29 -8.60 9.35
CA ARG A 6 1.37 -9.22 8.37
C ARG A 6 1.85 -9.07 6.94
N TRP A 7 2.57 -7.99 6.64
CA TRP A 7 2.92 -7.63 5.26
C TRP A 7 4.39 -7.82 4.92
N TYR A 8 5.27 -8.06 5.89
CA TYR A 8 6.73 -8.19 5.68
C TYR A 8 7.09 -9.25 4.63
N MET A 9 6.35 -10.36 4.58
CA MET A 9 6.57 -11.43 3.61
C MET A 9 6.01 -11.12 2.22
N HIS A 10 5.12 -10.13 2.09
CA HIS A 10 4.51 -9.75 0.83
C HIS A 10 5.51 -8.97 -0.04
N PRO A 11 5.75 -9.33 -1.31
CA PRO A 11 6.75 -8.69 -2.16
C PRO A 11 6.57 -7.17 -2.28
N VAL A 12 5.32 -6.69 -2.25
CA VAL A 12 5.01 -5.26 -2.32
C VAL A 12 5.64 -4.46 -1.18
N TRP A 13 5.78 -5.06 0.00
CA TRP A 13 6.31 -4.38 1.19
C TRP A 13 7.75 -3.92 0.96
N ARG A 14 8.50 -4.65 0.12
CA ARG A 14 9.87 -4.30 -0.28
C ARG A 14 9.93 -3.14 -1.26
N THR A 15 8.81 -2.82 -1.90
CA THR A 15 8.67 -1.71 -2.87
C THR A 15 7.97 -0.49 -2.27
N LEU A 16 7.70 -0.52 -0.97
CA LEU A 16 7.07 0.57 -0.24
C LEU A 16 7.96 1.80 -0.29
N ASN A 17 7.42 2.89 -0.85
CA ASN A 17 8.03 4.20 -0.83
C ASN A 17 7.59 4.97 0.41
N ASP A 18 6.29 4.96 0.68
CA ASP A 18 5.68 5.65 1.81
C ASP A 18 4.42 4.91 2.28
N LEU A 19 4.07 5.10 3.55
CA LEU A 19 2.87 4.54 4.16
C LEU A 19 2.14 5.64 4.92
N GLN A 20 0.90 5.87 4.50
CA GLN A 20 0.06 6.93 5.07
C GLN A 20 -1.08 6.30 5.87
N LEU A 21 -1.33 6.88 7.05
CA LEU A 21 -2.37 6.45 7.97
C LEU A 21 -3.42 7.56 8.08
N HIS A 22 -4.67 7.21 7.80
CA HIS A 22 -5.80 8.10 7.95
C HIS A 22 -6.79 7.54 8.97
N TYR A 23 -7.00 8.28 10.06
CA TYR A 23 -7.89 7.89 11.15
C TYR A 23 -9.31 8.39 10.86
N LEU A 24 -10.27 7.48 10.76
CA LEU A 24 -11.68 7.79 10.51
C LEU A 24 -12.54 6.74 11.22
N ASP A 25 -13.54 7.20 11.98
CA ASP A 25 -14.55 6.35 12.64
C ASP A 25 -13.97 5.16 13.43
N ASP A 26 -13.02 5.43 14.33
CA ASP A 26 -12.30 4.42 15.15
C ASP A 26 -11.53 3.36 14.34
N LYS A 27 -11.37 3.58 13.03
CA LYS A 27 -10.56 2.76 12.13
C LYS A 27 -9.41 3.57 11.56
N VAL A 28 -8.38 2.85 11.15
CA VAL A 28 -7.24 3.42 10.43
C VAL A 28 -7.27 2.90 9.01
N SER A 29 -7.44 3.80 8.06
CA SER A 29 -7.24 3.52 6.64
C SER A 29 -5.75 3.67 6.31
N VAL A 30 -5.22 2.74 5.53
CA VAL A 30 -3.80 2.69 5.19
C VAL A 30 -3.64 2.83 3.68
N THR A 31 -2.85 3.81 3.26
CA THR A 31 -2.48 3.98 1.86
C THR A 31 -1.01 3.60 1.69
N LEU A 32 -0.75 2.58 0.88
CA LEU A 32 0.60 2.16 0.52
C LEU A 32 0.99 2.84 -0.79
N ILE A 33 2.03 3.64 -0.73
CA ILE A 33 2.60 4.27 -1.91
C ILE A 33 3.79 3.42 -2.37
N ILE A 34 3.71 2.86 -3.57
CA ILE A 34 4.67 1.86 -4.06
C ILE A 34 5.26 2.27 -5.42
N GLY A 35 6.44 1.73 -5.72
CA GLY A 35 7.08 1.92 -7.02
C GLY A 35 6.37 1.22 -8.18
N ASP A 36 6.76 1.56 -9.40
CA ASP A 36 6.19 1.06 -10.67
C ASP A 36 6.60 -0.39 -11.02
N ALA A 37 7.45 -1.03 -10.22
CA ALA A 37 7.92 -2.39 -10.43
C ALA A 37 6.85 -3.49 -10.19
N VAL A 38 5.65 -3.11 -9.72
CA VAL A 38 4.58 -4.07 -9.40
C VAL A 38 3.56 -4.13 -10.55
N HIS A 39 3.51 -5.27 -11.23
CA HIS A 39 2.65 -5.51 -12.39
C HIS A 39 1.27 -6.09 -12.02
N GLN A 40 0.59 -5.51 -11.03
CA GLN A 40 -0.77 -5.91 -10.67
C GLN A 40 -1.67 -4.69 -10.42
N PRO A 41 -2.99 -4.79 -10.66
CA PRO A 41 -3.89 -3.68 -10.37
C PRO A 41 -3.87 -3.30 -8.88
N PRO A 42 -3.86 -2.00 -8.54
CA PRO A 42 -3.75 -1.54 -7.14
C PRO A 42 -4.85 -2.10 -6.24
N GLN A 43 -6.07 -2.21 -6.76
CA GLN A 43 -7.22 -2.75 -6.03
C GLN A 43 -7.09 -4.25 -5.67
N CYS A 44 -6.42 -5.04 -6.53
CA CYS A 44 -6.17 -6.45 -6.26
C CYS A 44 -5.17 -6.59 -5.12
N LEU A 45 -4.12 -5.77 -5.15
CA LEU A 45 -3.09 -5.73 -4.12
C LEU A 45 -3.63 -5.23 -2.78
N ALA A 46 -4.43 -4.16 -2.80
CA ALA A 46 -5.12 -3.64 -1.62
C ALA A 46 -5.98 -4.73 -0.96
N SER A 47 -6.73 -5.49 -1.76
CA SER A 47 -7.57 -6.59 -1.27
C SER A 47 -6.75 -7.73 -0.65
N GLN A 48 -5.61 -8.09 -1.26
CA GLN A 48 -4.69 -9.10 -0.71
C GLN A 48 -4.10 -8.66 0.63
N LEU A 49 -3.60 -7.42 0.71
CA LEU A 49 -3.05 -6.86 1.93
C LEU A 49 -4.10 -6.78 3.03
N LYS A 50 -5.33 -6.39 2.69
CA LYS A 50 -6.45 -6.36 3.62
C LYS A 50 -6.77 -7.76 4.17
N ALA A 51 -6.74 -8.78 3.33
CA ALA A 51 -6.98 -10.17 3.76
C ALA A 51 -5.88 -10.68 4.71
N LEU A 52 -4.61 -10.36 4.42
CA LEU A 52 -3.46 -10.73 5.25
C LEU A 52 -3.47 -10.06 6.63
N ALA A 53 -4.15 -8.93 6.77
CA ALA A 53 -4.30 -8.18 8.02
C ALA A 53 -5.75 -8.17 8.53
N SER A 54 -6.53 -9.20 8.19
CA SER A 54 -7.93 -9.33 8.60
C SER A 54 -8.12 -9.49 10.10
N ASP A 55 -7.08 -9.92 10.81
CA ASP A 55 -7.04 -10.05 12.27
C ASP A 55 -6.86 -8.70 12.99
N ILE A 56 -6.48 -7.64 12.26
CA ILE A 56 -6.27 -6.32 12.84
C ILE A 56 -7.61 -5.57 12.89
N GLU A 57 -8.24 -5.59 14.07
CA GLU A 57 -9.57 -5.00 14.26
C GLU A 57 -9.62 -3.50 13.93
N TRP A 58 -8.58 -2.74 14.24
CA TRP A 58 -8.54 -1.29 13.95
C TRP A 58 -8.31 -0.97 12.47
N LEU A 59 -7.91 -1.94 11.64
CA LEU A 59 -7.63 -1.70 10.24
C LEU A 59 -8.96 -1.47 9.48
N GLY A 60 -9.11 -0.28 8.90
CA GLY A 60 -10.21 0.11 8.04
C GLY A 60 -9.92 -0.22 6.59
N HIS A 61 -9.83 0.80 5.74
CA HIS A 61 -9.54 0.62 4.32
C HIS A 61 -8.04 0.37 4.06
N VAL A 62 -7.74 -0.34 2.99
CA VAL A 62 -6.39 -0.42 2.44
C VAL A 62 -6.47 0.10 1.00
N GLU A 63 -5.57 1.01 0.67
CA GLU A 63 -5.42 1.58 -0.66
C GLU A 63 -3.97 1.39 -1.12
N VAL A 64 -3.77 1.26 -2.43
CA VAL A 64 -2.46 1.18 -3.06
C VAL A 64 -2.36 2.25 -4.14
N MET A 65 -1.34 3.09 -4.05
CA MET A 65 -1.02 4.11 -5.05
C MET A 65 0.33 3.83 -5.68
N PHE A 66 0.42 4.00 -6.99
CA PHE A 66 1.66 3.89 -7.74
C PHE A 66 2.28 5.26 -7.93
N ILE A 67 3.56 5.41 -7.58
CA ILE A 67 4.33 6.56 -8.04
C ILE A 67 4.71 6.29 -9.49
N THR A 68 4.09 6.99 -10.43
CA THR A 68 4.66 7.11 -11.76
C THR A 68 5.81 8.10 -11.67
N ARG A 69 7.03 7.66 -12.01
CA ARG A 69 8.08 8.64 -12.27
C ARG A 69 7.58 9.51 -13.43
N ALA A 70 7.42 10.81 -13.19
CA ALA A 70 7.23 11.74 -14.29
C ALA A 70 8.41 11.54 -15.24
N ALA A 71 8.14 11.11 -16.46
CA ALA A 71 9.14 11.19 -17.51
C ALA A 71 9.47 12.67 -17.63
N SER A 72 10.64 13.10 -17.13
CA SER A 72 11.24 14.35 -17.58
C SER A 72 11.45 14.18 -19.07
N SER A 73 10.45 14.57 -19.86
CA SER A 73 10.62 14.84 -21.27
C SER A 73 11.53 16.06 -21.31
N ALA A 74 12.84 15.80 -21.26
CA ALA A 74 13.83 16.77 -21.66
C ALA A 74 13.55 17.01 -23.14
N MET A 75 12.77 18.06 -23.41
CA MET A 75 12.66 18.67 -24.73
C MET A 75 14.08 18.93 -25.20
N ARG A 76 14.51 18.13 -26.19
CA ARG A 76 15.68 18.41 -27.02
C ARG A 76 15.24 19.24 -28.21
#